data_AF-A0A8S4QTG4-F1
#
_entry.id   AF-A0A8S4QTG4-F1
#
_cell.length_a   1.000
_cell.length_b   1.000
_cell.length_c   1.000
_cell.angle_alpha   90.00
_cell.angle_beta   90.00
_cell.angle_gamma   90.00
#
_symmetry.space_group_name_H-M   'P 1'
#
loop_
_entity.id
_entity.type
_entity.pdbx_description
1 polymer ?
#
loop_
_entity_poly.entity_id
_entity_poly.type
_entity_poly.pdbx_seq_one_letter_code
_entity_poly.pdbx_strand_id
1 'polypeptide(L)' 'THPHYTFEYKVEDHHTGDMKSQHETRDGDVVKGVYSLHQPDGSERSVHYHGDHHTG' A
#
# COMPACT_ATOMS: atom_id res chain seq x y z
N THR A 1 24.28 6.97 -0.41
CA THR A 1 23.68 5.89 -1.24
C THR A 1 22.29 6.35 -1.63
N HIS A 2 21.76 5.92 -2.78
CA HIS A 2 20.41 6.26 -3.23
C HIS A 2 19.55 4.99 -3.12
N PRO A 3 18.83 4.78 -2.00
CA PRO A 3 18.08 3.55 -1.77
C PRO A 3 16.88 3.48 -2.73
N HIS A 4 16.68 2.32 -3.36
CA HIS A 4 15.56 2.08 -4.25
C HIS A 4 14.99 0.69 -4.01
N TYR A 5 13.67 0.61 -3.82
CA TYR A 5 12.96 -0.67 -3.77
C TYR A 5 11.52 -0.53 -4.24
N THR A 6 10.95 -1.67 -4.62
CA THR A 6 9.51 -1.84 -4.81
C THR A 6 9.10 -3.05 -3.99
N PHE A 7 8.02 -2.91 -3.23
CA PHE A 7 7.44 -3.94 -2.39
C PHE A 7 5.95 -4.03 -2.66
N GLU A 8 5.43 -5.24 -2.76
CA GLU A 8 3.99 -5.47 -2.91
C GLU A 8 3.56 -6.77 -2.24
N TYR A 9 2.34 -6.77 -1.73
CA TYR A 9 1.66 -7.98 -1.32
C TYR A 9 0.15 -7.88 -1.57
N LYS A 10 -0.48 -9.06 -1.66
CA LYS A 10 -1.91 -9.19 -1.83
C LYS A 10 -2.42 -10.39 -1.02
N VAL A 11 -3.58 -10.21 -0.40
CA VAL A 11 -4.34 -11.28 0.24
C VAL A 11 -5.68 -11.36 -0.47
N GLU A 12 -6.03 -12.57 -0.92
CA GLU A 12 -7.35 -12.90 -1.47
C GLU A 12 -7.81 -14.22 -0.86
N ASP A 13 -8.51 -14.11 0.26
CA ASP A 13 -9.09 -15.25 0.95
C ASP A 13 -10.62 -15.16 0.91
N HIS A 14 -11.23 -15.92 -0.01
CA HIS A 14 -12.68 -15.99 -0.12
C HIS A 14 -13.36 -16.72 1.04
N HIS A 15 -12.63 -17.54 1.80
CA HIS A 15 -13.18 -18.24 2.96
C HIS A 15 -13.36 -17.30 4.15
N THR A 16 -12.36 -16.43 4.41
CA THR A 16 -12.45 -15.43 5.49
C THR A 16 -13.03 -14.09 5.03
N GLY A 17 -13.08 -13.83 3.72
CA GLY A 17 -13.44 -12.54 3.14
C GLY A 17 -12.31 -11.51 3.17
N ASP A 18 -11.09 -11.91 3.56
CA ASP A 18 -9.93 -11.02 3.63
C ASP A 18 -9.39 -10.73 2.23
N MET A 19 -9.71 -9.53 1.72
CA MET A 19 -9.23 -9.03 0.45
C MET A 19 -8.54 -7.68 0.68
N LYS A 20 -7.22 -7.66 0.54
CA LYS A 20 -6.40 -6.45 0.71
C LYS A 20 -5.16 -6.49 -0.17
N SER A 21 -4.65 -5.32 -0.50
CA SER A 21 -3.41 -5.20 -1.25
C SER A 21 -2.58 -4.01 -0.75
N GLN A 22 -1.26 -4.12 -0.88
CA GLN A 22 -0.35 -3.01 -0.66
C GLN A 22 0.68 -2.98 -1.79
N HIS A 23 1.00 -1.78 -2.25
CA HIS A 23 2.15 -1.53 -3.10
C HIS A 23 2.90 -0.30 -2.59
N GLU A 24 4.21 -0.41 -2.43
CA GLU A 24 5.10 0.68 -2.00
C GLU A 24 6.33 0.74 -2.90
N THR A 25 6.72 1.94 -3.29
CA THR A 25 7.98 2.21 -3.98
C THR A 25 8.75 3.28 -3.22
N ARG A 26 10.05 3.05 -3.05
CA ARG A 26 11.01 4.02 -2.55
C ARG A 26 12.03 4.36 -3.61
N ASP A 27 12.27 5.64 -3.78
CA ASP A 27 13.33 6.21 -4.62
C ASP A 27 14.03 7.32 -3.81
N GLY A 28 15.24 7.04 -3.34
CA GLY A 28 15.98 7.94 -2.47
C GLY A 28 15.24 8.21 -1.16
N ASP A 29 14.82 9.46 -0.99
CA ASP A 29 14.06 9.93 0.17
C ASP A 29 12.55 9.92 -0.07
N VAL A 30 12.11 9.65 -1.30
CA VAL A 30 10.71 9.62 -1.68
C VAL A 30 10.15 8.21 -1.48
N VAL A 31 9.11 8.09 -0.66
CA VAL A 31 8.30 6.89 -0.54
C VAL A 31 6.89 7.21 -1.03
N LYS A 32 6.31 6.30 -1.81
CA LYS A 32 4.93 6.38 -2.28
C LYS A 32 4.32 5.00 -2.20
N GLY A 33 3.05 4.94 -1.86
CA GLY A 33 2.34 3.69 -1.92
C GLY A 33 0.84 3.82 -1.86
N VAL A 34 0.22 2.67 -2.04
CA VAL A 34 -1.23 2.50 -1.94
C VAL A 34 -1.51 1.28 -1.07
N TYR A 35 -2.55 1.39 -0.25
CA TYR A 35 -3.14 0.27 0.46
C TYR A 35 -4.62 0.18 0.12
N SER A 36 -5.11 -1.00 -0.23
CA SER A 36 -6.52 -1.27 -0.44
C SER A 36 -7.04 -2.33 0.52
N LEU A 37 -8.27 -2.14 1.01
CA LEU A 37 -8.96 -3.06 1.91
C LEU A 37 -10.44 -3.12 1.58
N HIS A 38 -10.94 -4.32 1.32
CA HIS A 38 -12.38 -4.58 1.29
C HIS A 38 -12.94 -4.63 2.70
N GLN A 39 -14.01 -3.87 2.92
CA GLN A 39 -14.70 -3.78 4.19
C GLN A 39 -15.86 -4.78 4.24
N PRO A 40 -16.32 -5.18 5.44
CA PRO A 40 -17.44 -6.11 5.60
C PRO A 40 -18.77 -5.60 5.02
N ASP A 41 -18.93 -4.28 4.86
CA ASP A 41 -20.11 -3.66 4.26
C ASP A 41 -20.08 -3.66 2.71
N GLY A 42 -19.05 -4.27 2.11
CA GLY A 42 -18.86 -4.35 0.66
C GLY A 42 -18.16 -3.14 0.04
N SER A 43 -17.83 -2.11 0.83
CA SER A 43 -17.03 -0.98 0.33
C SER A 43 -15.54 -1.34 0.24
N GLU A 44 -14.82 -0.66 -0.65
CA GLU A 44 -13.36 -0.74 -0.73
C GLU A 44 -12.77 0.59 -0.31
N ARG A 45 -11.80 0.56 0.62
CA ARG A 45 -11.02 1.73 0.98
C ARG A 45 -9.66 1.65 0.32
N SER A 46 -9.32 2.68 -0.44
CA SER A 46 -7.99 2.87 -1.02
C SER A 46 -7.34 4.11 -0.42
N VAL A 47 -6.15 3.93 0.15
CA VAL A 47 -5.36 5.00 0.75
C VAL A 47 -4.08 5.16 -0.05
N HIS A 48 -3.89 6.35 -0.61
CA HIS A 48 -2.65 6.75 -1.25
C HIS A 48 -1.83 7.58 -0.26
N TYR A 49 -0.57 7.20 -0.06
CA TYR A 49 0.34 7.92 0.81
C TYR A 49 1.63 8.29 0.08
N HIS A 50 2.24 9.36 0.53
CA HIS A 50 3.49 9.89 0.03
C HIS A 50 4.26 10.47 1.20
N GLY A 51 5.54 10.12 1.30
CA GLY A 51 6.49 10.74 2.21
C GLY A 51 7.75 11.15 1.44
N ASP A 52 8.39 12.20 1.92
CA ASP A 52 9.68 12.68 1.45
C ASP A 52 10.53 13.21 2.63
N HIS A 53 11.73 13.73 2.36
CA HIS A 53 12.62 14.23 3.42
C HIS A 53 12.01 15.36 4.27
N HIS A 54 11.06 16.11 3.73
CA HIS A 54 10.43 17.26 4.35
C HIS A 54 8.99 16.99 4.81
N THR A 55 8.33 15.94 4.32
CA THR A 55 6.93 15.64 4.66
C THR A 55 6.70 14.18 4.98
N GLY A 56 5.87 13.96 6.00
CA GLY A 56 5.34 12.67 6.44
C GLY A 56 3.92 12.84 6.94
#